data_AF-R7TBI2-F1
#
_entry.id   AF-R7TBI2-F1
#
_cell.length_a   1.000
_cell.length_b   1.000
_cell.length_c   1.000
_cell.angle_alpha   90.00
_cell.angle_beta   90.00
_cell.angle_gamma   90.00
#
_symmetry.space_group_name_H-M   'P 1'
#
loop_
_entity.id
_entity.type
_entity.pdbx_description
1 polymer ?
#
loop_
_entity_poly.entity_id
_entity_poly.type
_entity_poly.pdbx_seq_one_letter_code
_entity_poly.pdbx_strand_id
1 'polypeptide(L)'
;FASFNRLDMLHVDEYLFCCLAQLEEQNCLPLPDILSSCEDLMKETVLRAFLWILGIMALLGNIFSIAYHIKMVEKKTVTTELTKYLACADCLFGVYMICIASVDQHYRGVYIEYAKTWKYSASCAFLGTLATFSSEASVLVLFVITSDRLLRITRPFSKKNLTLRSVHKVMLIVWSLVIAIAVVPLIPSDYFKGHYYSSVCMSIHITRESPPGWQYSVAVCHGLNLLAFLFIFFAYGYMYTRIKSSSKAVGNKRSQEMTIARKMTLIVLTDFCCWFPINIMGQRLLALGGMDIPGEMYSWTIVFILPINSAMNPILYTISTL
;
A
#
# COMPACT_ATOMS: atom_id res chain seq x y z
N PHE A 1 40.66 -3.16 6.31
CA PHE A 1 40.53 -4.51 5.73
C PHE A 1 41.67 -4.90 4.77
N ALA A 2 42.46 -3.95 4.24
CA ALA A 2 43.52 -4.20 3.24
C ALA A 2 44.70 -5.12 3.63
N SER A 3 44.74 -5.64 4.86
CA SER A 3 45.78 -6.53 5.38
C SER A 3 45.33 -8.00 5.52
N PHE A 4 44.07 -8.33 5.23
CA PHE A 4 43.53 -9.69 5.34
C PHE A 4 43.46 -10.38 3.96
N ASN A 5 44.52 -11.10 3.57
CA ASN A 5 44.64 -11.73 2.25
C ASN A 5 43.89 -13.08 2.08
N ARG A 6 43.12 -13.54 3.08
CA ARG A 6 42.38 -14.82 3.09
C ARG A 6 41.05 -14.73 3.85
N LEU A 7 40.35 -13.61 3.74
CA LEU A 7 39.05 -13.44 4.40
C LEU A 7 37.95 -13.95 3.46
N ASP A 8 37.59 -15.23 3.62
CA ASP A 8 36.58 -15.87 2.76
C ASP A 8 35.14 -15.59 3.24
N MET A 9 34.95 -15.30 4.54
CA MET A 9 33.64 -14.99 5.12
C MET A 9 33.78 -13.97 6.25
N LEU A 10 32.94 -12.93 6.22
CA LEU A 10 32.92 -11.87 7.23
C LEU A 10 31.56 -11.83 7.94
N HIS A 11 31.59 -12.04 9.25
CA HIS A 11 30.44 -11.84 10.13
C HIS A 11 30.63 -10.57 10.93
N VAL A 12 29.70 -9.63 10.78
CA VAL A 12 29.75 -8.31 11.41
C VAL A 12 28.37 -7.95 11.96
N ASP A 13 28.34 -7.01 12.89
CA ASP A 13 27.08 -6.56 13.50
C ASP A 13 26.25 -5.70 12.53
N GLU A 14 26.90 -5.05 11.54
CA GLU A 14 26.26 -4.14 10.60
C GLU A 14 26.74 -4.35 9.16
N TYR A 15 25.80 -4.27 8.21
CA TYR A 15 26.08 -4.39 6.77
C TYR A 15 27.05 -3.30 6.25
N LEU A 16 27.17 -2.17 6.96
CA LEU A 16 28.17 -1.14 6.66
C LEU A 16 29.59 -1.72 6.56
N PHE A 17 29.95 -2.64 7.46
CA PHE A 17 31.28 -3.24 7.45
C PHE A 17 31.48 -4.19 6.27
N CYS A 18 30.42 -4.81 5.77
CA CYS A 18 30.45 -5.58 4.52
C CYS A 18 30.77 -4.69 3.31
N CYS A 19 30.13 -3.52 3.23
CA CYS A 19 30.41 -2.53 2.19
C CYS A 19 31.86 -2.02 2.24
N LEU A 20 32.40 -1.79 3.43
CA LEU A 20 33.80 -1.36 3.63
C LEU A 20 34.82 -2.46 3.33
N ALA A 21 34.44 -3.73 3.48
CA ALA A 21 35.30 -4.88 3.22
C ALA A 21 35.38 -5.26 1.74
N GLN A 22 34.49 -4.73 0.88
CA GLN A 22 34.40 -5.02 -0.56
C GLN A 22 34.34 -6.52 -0.89
N LEU A 23 33.74 -7.31 0.00
CA LEU A 23 33.50 -8.74 -0.23
C LEU A 23 32.26 -8.93 -1.11
N GLU A 24 32.22 -10.03 -1.86
CA GLU A 24 30.99 -10.45 -2.56
C GLU A 24 29.84 -10.62 -1.55
N GLU A 25 28.61 -10.23 -1.93
CA GLU A 25 27.42 -10.22 -1.05
C GLU A 25 27.16 -11.58 -0.35
N GLN A 26 27.58 -12.70 -0.96
CA GLN A 26 27.41 -14.05 -0.43
C GLN A 26 28.40 -14.40 0.69
N ASN A 27 29.51 -13.66 0.76
CA ASN A 27 30.62 -13.90 1.68
C ASN A 27 30.61 -12.91 2.87
N CYS A 28 29.51 -12.16 3.04
CA CYS A 28 29.36 -11.23 4.17
C CYS A 28 27.97 -11.30 4.80
N LEU A 29 27.93 -11.31 6.13
CA LEU A 29 26.72 -11.34 6.94
C LEU A 29 26.71 -10.15 7.92
N PRO A 30 25.57 -9.46 8.11
CA PRO A 30 24.23 -9.78 7.61
C PRO A 30 24.07 -9.49 6.11
N LEU A 31 23.04 -10.08 5.47
CA LEU A 31 22.76 -9.86 4.06
C LEU A 31 22.27 -8.42 3.80
N PRO A 32 22.50 -7.87 2.58
CA PRO A 32 21.96 -6.57 2.21
C PRO A 32 20.43 -6.52 2.27
N ASP A 33 19.92 -5.32 2.56
CA ASP A 33 18.52 -5.00 2.29
C ASP A 33 18.25 -5.09 0.79
N ILE A 34 17.17 -5.78 0.41
CA ILE A 34 16.83 -6.10 -0.98
C ILE A 34 16.67 -4.85 -1.89
N LEU A 35 16.31 -3.70 -1.31
CA LEU A 35 16.02 -2.46 -2.04
C LEU A 35 17.26 -1.58 -2.23
N SER A 36 18.24 -1.67 -1.33
CA SER A 36 19.35 -0.72 -1.21
C SER A 36 20.69 -1.35 -1.54
N SER A 37 21.62 -0.56 -2.06
CA SER A 37 23.03 -0.94 -2.21
C SER A 37 23.89 -0.23 -1.15
N CYS A 38 25.20 -0.47 -1.19
CA CYS A 38 26.15 0.30 -0.38
C CYS A 38 26.14 1.79 -0.72
N GLU A 39 25.85 2.14 -1.97
CA GLU A 39 25.90 3.52 -2.46
C GLU A 39 24.55 4.20 -2.39
N ASP A 40 23.45 3.48 -2.65
CA ASP A 40 22.16 4.07 -2.93
C ASP A 40 21.01 3.43 -2.13
N LEU A 41 20.03 4.24 -1.73
CA LEU A 41 18.81 3.77 -1.05
C LEU A 41 17.99 2.83 -1.95
N MET A 42 17.86 3.16 -3.23
CA MET A 42 17.25 2.33 -4.26
C MET A 42 18.32 1.90 -5.26
N LYS A 43 18.69 0.62 -5.32
CA LYS A 43 19.79 0.14 -6.20
C LYS A 43 19.49 0.35 -7.69
N GLU A 44 18.25 0.10 -8.11
CA GLU A 44 17.89 0.08 -9.52
C GLU A 44 17.40 1.44 -10.05
N THR A 45 18.02 1.93 -11.12
CA THR A 45 17.66 3.23 -11.74
C THR A 45 16.22 3.23 -12.27
N VAL A 46 15.74 2.09 -12.76
CA VAL A 46 14.35 1.94 -13.24
C VAL A 46 13.35 2.13 -12.10
N LEU A 47 13.64 1.58 -10.91
CA LEU A 47 12.78 1.73 -9.73
C LEU A 47 12.75 3.18 -9.24
N ARG A 48 13.88 3.91 -9.32
CA ARG A 48 13.94 5.35 -9.02
C ARG A 48 13.02 6.16 -9.92
N ALA A 49 13.00 5.87 -11.22
CA ALA A 49 12.10 6.52 -12.17
C ALA A 49 10.63 6.25 -11.81
N PHE A 50 10.28 5.02 -11.44
CA PHE A 50 8.93 4.68 -11.01
C PHE A 50 8.51 5.37 -9.71
N LEU A 51 9.40 5.54 -8.72
CA LEU A 51 9.10 6.29 -7.50
C LEU A 51 8.60 7.71 -7.83
N TRP A 52 9.31 8.42 -8.72
CA TRP A 52 8.92 9.75 -9.17
C TRP A 52 7.64 9.75 -9.99
N ILE A 53 7.55 8.89 -11.01
CA ILE A 53 6.41 8.87 -11.93
C ILE A 53 5.11 8.52 -11.19
N LEU A 54 5.12 7.43 -10.43
CA LEU A 54 3.92 6.97 -9.72
C LEU A 54 3.58 7.91 -8.55
N GLY A 55 4.57 8.45 -7.84
CA GLY A 55 4.36 9.44 -6.77
C GLY A 55 3.69 10.72 -7.29
N ILE A 56 4.20 11.31 -8.37
CA ILE A 56 3.63 12.50 -9.00
C ILE A 56 2.24 12.20 -9.57
N MET A 57 2.06 11.06 -10.23
CA MET A 57 0.77 10.66 -10.80
C MET A 57 -0.29 10.47 -9.71
N ALA A 58 0.05 9.79 -8.62
CA ALA A 58 -0.84 9.61 -7.48
C ALA A 58 -1.19 10.95 -6.82
N LEU A 59 -0.21 11.84 -6.61
CA LEU A 59 -0.47 13.13 -5.99
C LEU A 59 -1.36 14.03 -6.88
N LEU A 60 -0.95 14.30 -8.11
CA LEU A 60 -1.66 15.22 -8.99
C LEU A 60 -3.02 14.66 -9.43
N GLY A 61 -3.07 13.36 -9.76
CA GLY A 61 -4.31 12.71 -10.18
C GLY A 61 -5.37 12.73 -9.09
N ASN A 62 -5.00 12.46 -7.84
CA ASN A 62 -5.96 12.45 -6.74
C ASN A 62 -6.34 13.87 -6.28
N ILE A 63 -5.44 14.86 -6.34
CA ILE A 63 -5.81 16.28 -6.16
C ILE A 63 -6.83 16.71 -7.21
N PHE A 64 -6.61 16.35 -8.48
CA PHE A 64 -7.55 16.61 -9.55
C PHE A 64 -8.90 15.92 -9.31
N SER A 65 -8.90 14.65 -8.91
CA SER A 65 -10.12 13.89 -8.54
C SER A 65 -10.93 14.62 -7.47
N ILE A 66 -10.30 15.08 -6.39
CA ILE A 66 -10.95 15.83 -5.32
C ILE A 66 -11.53 17.13 -5.86
N ALA A 67 -10.74 17.91 -6.62
CA ALA A 67 -11.18 19.19 -7.17
C ALA A 67 -12.36 19.02 -8.14
N TYR A 68 -12.33 17.99 -9.00
CA TYR A 68 -13.40 17.66 -9.92
C TYR A 68 -14.69 17.32 -9.18
N HIS A 69 -14.64 16.44 -8.17
CA HIS A 69 -15.80 16.06 -7.39
C HIS A 69 -16.40 17.21 -6.56
N ILE A 70 -15.58 18.21 -6.18
CA ILE A 70 -16.06 19.40 -5.46
C ILE A 70 -16.70 20.41 -6.42
N LYS A 71 -16.11 20.62 -7.61
CA LYS A 71 -16.50 21.71 -8.52
C LYS A 71 -17.50 21.30 -9.60
N MET A 72 -17.36 20.11 -10.16
CA MET A 72 -18.08 19.70 -11.38
C MET A 72 -19.23 18.73 -11.10
N VAL A 73 -19.20 18.01 -9.97
CA VAL A 73 -20.26 17.04 -9.63
C VAL A 73 -21.37 17.73 -8.84
N GLU A 74 -22.48 18.06 -9.51
CA GLU A 74 -23.62 18.75 -8.90
C GLU A 74 -24.34 17.89 -7.85
N LYS A 75 -24.49 16.58 -8.10
CA LYS A 75 -25.22 15.67 -7.21
C LYS A 75 -24.29 14.90 -6.28
N LYS A 76 -24.26 15.32 -5.02
CA LYS A 76 -23.53 14.62 -3.95
C LYS A 76 -24.22 13.30 -3.58
N THR A 77 -23.55 12.19 -3.84
CA THR A 77 -23.95 10.84 -3.43
C THR A 77 -22.98 10.29 -2.38
N VAL A 78 -23.38 9.23 -1.68
CA VAL A 78 -22.48 8.56 -0.72
C VAL A 78 -21.21 8.06 -1.40
N THR A 79 -21.33 7.44 -2.57
CA THR A 79 -20.19 6.98 -3.36
C THR A 79 -19.24 8.13 -3.72
N THR A 80 -19.76 9.24 -4.25
CA THR A 80 -18.92 10.39 -4.63
C THR A 80 -18.24 11.05 -3.42
N GLU A 81 -18.87 11.02 -2.25
CA GLU A 81 -18.23 11.48 -1.01
C GLU A 81 -17.11 10.53 -0.57
N LEU A 82 -17.35 9.21 -0.59
CA LEU A 82 -16.34 8.20 -0.23
C LEU A 82 -15.14 8.20 -1.19
N THR A 83 -15.36 8.44 -2.49
CA THR A 83 -14.29 8.60 -3.48
C THR A 83 -13.34 9.76 -3.15
N LYS A 84 -13.82 10.85 -2.52
CA LYS A 84 -12.93 11.92 -2.06
C LYS A 84 -12.05 11.49 -0.89
N TYR A 85 -12.57 10.68 0.03
CA TYR A 85 -11.75 10.11 1.11
C TYR A 85 -10.70 9.14 0.57
N LEU A 86 -11.05 8.32 -0.43
CA LEU A 86 -10.11 7.45 -1.13
C LEU A 86 -8.99 8.27 -1.79
N ALA A 87 -9.35 9.29 -2.56
CA ALA A 87 -8.38 10.18 -3.19
C ALA A 87 -7.49 10.90 -2.16
N CYS A 88 -8.01 11.25 -0.98
CA CYS A 88 -7.20 11.86 0.07
C CYS A 88 -6.16 10.87 0.62
N ALA A 89 -6.53 9.61 0.85
CA ALA A 89 -5.59 8.57 1.28
C ALA A 89 -4.50 8.32 0.21
N ASP A 90 -4.88 8.23 -1.06
CA ASP A 90 -3.94 8.01 -2.17
C ASP A 90 -3.02 9.22 -2.43
N CYS A 91 -3.50 10.46 -2.22
CA CYS A 91 -2.65 11.66 -2.21
C CYS A 91 -1.53 11.53 -1.16
N LEU A 92 -1.86 11.09 0.05
CA LEU A 92 -0.90 10.95 1.14
C LEU A 92 0.13 9.85 0.83
N PHE A 93 -0.30 8.76 0.18
CA PHE A 93 0.63 7.75 -0.33
C PHE A 93 1.57 8.32 -1.41
N GLY A 94 1.04 9.16 -2.31
CA GLY A 94 1.84 9.90 -3.30
C GLY A 94 2.88 10.84 -2.67
N VAL A 95 2.52 11.56 -1.60
CA VAL A 95 3.46 12.38 -0.81
C VAL A 95 4.58 11.51 -0.23
N TYR A 96 4.23 10.38 0.40
CA TYR A 96 5.21 9.42 0.91
C TYR A 96 6.20 8.98 -0.18
N MET A 97 5.71 8.59 -1.36
CA MET A 97 6.55 8.15 -2.47
C MET A 97 7.53 9.24 -2.93
N ILE A 98 7.07 10.48 -3.05
CA ILE A 98 7.92 11.64 -3.42
C ILE A 98 8.97 11.91 -2.34
N CYS A 99 8.61 11.78 -1.05
CA CYS A 99 9.57 11.91 0.04
C CYS A 99 10.67 10.84 -0.05
N ILE A 100 10.31 9.58 -0.26
CA ILE A 100 11.31 8.50 -0.43
C ILE A 100 12.19 8.74 -1.65
N ALA A 101 11.62 9.17 -2.78
CA ALA A 101 12.38 9.52 -3.98
C ALA A 101 13.37 10.67 -3.75
N SER A 102 12.98 11.65 -2.93
CA SER A 102 13.84 12.78 -2.55
C SER A 102 14.98 12.34 -1.64
N VAL A 103 14.72 11.42 -0.71
CA VAL A 103 15.72 10.86 0.20
C VAL A 103 16.71 9.97 -0.55
N ASP A 104 16.25 9.16 -1.49
CA ASP A 104 17.11 8.38 -2.40
C ASP A 104 18.08 9.30 -3.14
N GLN A 105 17.58 10.40 -3.72
CA GLN A 105 18.41 11.37 -4.41
C GLN A 105 19.38 12.11 -3.46
N HIS A 106 18.99 12.34 -2.20
CA HIS A 106 19.83 13.05 -1.22
C HIS A 106 21.03 12.22 -0.75
N TYR A 107 20.82 10.92 -0.48
CA TYR A 107 21.87 10.02 0.03
C TYR A 107 22.62 9.26 -1.07
N ARG A 108 22.46 9.68 -2.32
CA ARG A 108 23.02 8.99 -3.49
C ARG A 108 24.54 8.92 -3.43
N GLY A 109 25.10 7.73 -3.67
CA GLY A 109 26.54 7.46 -3.58
C GLY A 109 27.11 7.31 -2.17
N VAL A 110 26.35 7.62 -1.12
CA VAL A 110 26.82 7.62 0.29
C VAL A 110 25.81 6.99 1.25
N TYR A 111 24.81 6.26 0.75
CA TYR A 111 23.66 5.81 1.55
C TYR A 111 24.05 4.98 2.77
N ILE A 112 25.02 4.06 2.63
CA ILE A 112 25.36 3.14 3.72
C ILE A 112 25.87 3.85 4.99
N GLU A 113 26.51 5.02 4.85
CA GLU A 113 26.97 5.82 5.98
C GLU A 113 25.80 6.37 6.81
N TYR A 114 24.66 6.61 6.15
CA TYR A 114 23.46 7.19 6.76
C TYR A 114 22.34 6.18 6.99
N ALA A 115 22.46 4.95 6.48
CA ALA A 115 21.38 3.96 6.48
C ALA A 115 20.80 3.69 7.88
N LYS A 116 21.67 3.54 8.90
CA LYS A 116 21.24 3.34 10.29
C LYS A 116 20.52 4.60 10.80
N THR A 117 21.18 5.76 10.72
CA THR A 117 20.60 7.04 11.19
C THR A 117 19.26 7.34 10.51
N TRP A 118 19.13 7.03 9.22
CA TRP A 118 17.90 7.16 8.46
C TRP A 118 16.79 6.26 9.00
N LYS A 119 17.02 4.94 9.07
CA LYS A 119 16.01 3.96 9.52
C LYS A 119 15.51 4.22 10.94
N TYR A 120 16.37 4.72 11.83
CA TYR A 120 16.02 5.06 13.22
C TYR A 120 15.54 6.50 13.40
N SER A 121 15.47 7.30 12.33
CA SER A 121 15.05 8.69 12.42
C SER A 121 13.54 8.83 12.66
N ALA A 122 13.15 9.92 13.32
CA ALA A 122 11.75 10.32 13.43
C ALA A 122 11.11 10.55 12.05
N SER A 123 11.88 10.99 11.06
CA SER A 123 11.42 11.19 9.68
C SER A 123 11.00 9.86 9.04
N CYS A 124 11.81 8.81 9.20
CA CYS A 124 11.48 7.49 8.67
C CYS A 124 10.26 6.89 9.37
N ALA A 125 10.19 7.02 10.71
CA ALA A 125 9.03 6.58 11.47
C ALA A 125 7.73 7.31 11.06
N PHE A 126 7.81 8.62 10.80
CA PHE A 126 6.70 9.40 10.27
C PHE A 126 6.28 8.93 8.87
N LEU A 127 7.23 8.74 7.95
CA LEU A 127 6.95 8.25 6.59
C LEU A 127 6.34 6.85 6.60
N GLY A 128 6.80 5.97 7.48
CA GLY A 128 6.23 4.62 7.63
C GLY A 128 4.83 4.62 8.23
N THR A 129 4.58 5.51 9.20
CA THR A 129 3.23 5.75 9.72
C THR A 129 2.31 6.28 8.62
N LEU A 130 2.79 7.23 7.82
CA LEU A 130 2.05 7.82 6.69
C LEU A 130 1.74 6.78 5.61
N ALA A 131 2.71 5.94 5.24
CA ALA A 131 2.53 4.86 4.27
C ALA A 131 1.52 3.81 4.76
N THR A 132 1.62 3.41 6.03
CA THR A 132 0.68 2.46 6.65
C THR A 132 -0.72 3.07 6.73
N PHE A 133 -0.85 4.32 7.20
CA PHE A 133 -2.14 4.99 7.28
C PHE A 133 -2.80 5.12 5.91
N SER A 134 -2.08 5.60 4.90
CA SER A 134 -2.63 5.85 3.57
C SER A 134 -3.05 4.56 2.86
N SER A 135 -2.23 3.51 2.90
CA SER A 135 -2.55 2.22 2.28
C SER A 135 -3.75 1.53 2.94
N GLU A 136 -3.78 1.42 4.27
CA GLU A 136 -4.86 0.79 5.02
C GLU A 136 -6.17 1.60 4.94
N ALA A 137 -6.08 2.93 4.97
CA ALA A 137 -7.24 3.79 4.78
C ALA A 137 -7.88 3.60 3.40
N SER A 138 -7.09 3.51 2.32
CA SER A 138 -7.62 3.26 0.98
C SER A 138 -8.40 1.93 0.91
N VAL A 139 -7.86 0.84 1.46
CA VAL A 139 -8.53 -0.48 1.46
C VAL A 139 -9.83 -0.44 2.27
N LEU A 140 -9.84 0.16 3.46
CA LEU A 140 -11.06 0.27 4.25
C LEU A 140 -12.10 1.20 3.62
N VAL A 141 -11.70 2.25 2.91
CA VAL A 141 -12.63 3.09 2.14
C VAL A 141 -13.29 2.25 1.03
N LEU A 142 -12.54 1.42 0.31
CA LEU A 142 -13.09 0.52 -0.72
C LEU A 142 -14.06 -0.51 -0.14
N PHE A 143 -13.75 -1.04 1.05
CA PHE A 143 -14.65 -1.90 1.80
C PHE A 143 -15.98 -1.18 2.13
N VAL A 144 -15.92 0.08 2.58
CA VAL A 144 -17.12 0.88 2.89
C VAL A 144 -17.91 1.22 1.61
N ILE A 145 -17.24 1.58 0.52
CA ILE A 145 -17.88 1.81 -0.79
C ILE A 145 -18.64 0.54 -1.23
N THR A 146 -17.99 -0.61 -1.14
CA THR A 146 -18.59 -1.90 -1.53
C THR A 146 -19.78 -2.24 -0.65
N SER A 147 -19.67 -2.02 0.66
CA SER A 147 -20.74 -2.26 1.62
C SER A 147 -21.96 -1.37 1.35
N ASP A 148 -21.76 -0.08 1.08
CA ASP A 148 -22.84 0.85 0.71
C ASP A 148 -23.59 0.36 -0.54
N ARG A 149 -22.83 -0.03 -1.58
CA ARG A 149 -23.42 -0.50 -2.84
C ARG A 149 -24.18 -1.81 -2.67
N LEU A 150 -23.58 -2.76 -1.95
CA LEU A 150 -24.21 -4.04 -1.64
C LEU A 150 -25.54 -3.82 -0.93
N LEU A 151 -25.59 -2.95 0.09
CA LEU A 151 -26.83 -2.64 0.81
C LEU A 151 -27.88 -2.00 -0.09
N ARG A 152 -27.50 -1.02 -0.93
CA ARG A 152 -28.44 -0.34 -1.84
C ARG A 152 -29.03 -1.26 -2.90
N ILE A 153 -28.21 -2.12 -3.51
CA ILE A 153 -28.66 -3.05 -4.56
C ILE A 153 -29.54 -4.16 -3.97
N THR A 154 -29.17 -4.68 -2.80
CA THR A 154 -29.86 -5.85 -2.23
C THR A 154 -31.09 -5.47 -1.41
N ARG A 155 -31.11 -4.27 -0.83
CA ARG A 155 -32.17 -3.74 0.04
C ARG A 155 -32.47 -2.26 -0.27
N PRO A 156 -33.07 -1.94 -1.44
CA PRO A 156 -33.24 -0.57 -1.90
C PRO A 156 -34.09 0.32 -0.97
N PHE A 157 -35.05 -0.26 -0.25
CA PHE A 157 -35.92 0.47 0.69
C PHE A 157 -35.47 0.41 2.16
N SER A 158 -34.26 -0.09 2.42
CA SER A 158 -33.74 -0.20 3.78
C SER A 158 -33.45 1.15 4.40
N LYS A 159 -33.99 1.39 5.61
CA LYS A 159 -33.60 2.54 6.46
C LYS A 159 -32.13 2.48 6.92
N LYS A 160 -31.44 1.34 6.70
CA LYS A 160 -30.02 1.14 7.05
C LYS A 160 -29.04 1.60 5.96
N ASN A 161 -29.52 2.16 4.85
CA ASN A 161 -28.63 2.71 3.82
C ASN A 161 -27.86 3.91 4.36
N LEU A 162 -26.57 4.02 4.01
CA LEU A 162 -25.76 5.15 4.47
C LEU A 162 -26.31 6.47 3.93
N THR A 163 -26.26 7.50 4.77
CA THR A 163 -26.59 8.87 4.38
C THR A 163 -25.32 9.69 4.35
N LEU A 164 -25.30 10.82 3.62
CA LEU A 164 -24.12 11.71 3.55
C LEU A 164 -23.62 12.13 4.94
N ARG A 165 -24.52 12.36 5.90
CA ARG A 165 -24.17 12.68 7.29
C ARG A 165 -23.53 11.49 8.01
N SER A 166 -24.04 10.27 7.76
CA SER A 166 -23.49 9.06 8.36
C SER A 166 -22.13 8.70 7.78
N VAL A 167 -21.87 9.00 6.50
CA VAL A 167 -20.55 8.78 5.86
C VAL A 167 -19.45 9.49 6.64
N HIS A 168 -19.61 10.77 6.97
CA HIS A 168 -18.60 11.50 7.74
C HIS A 168 -18.31 10.86 9.11
N LYS A 169 -19.34 10.36 9.80
CA LYS A 169 -19.17 9.64 11.06
C LYS A 169 -18.45 8.30 10.89
N VAL A 170 -18.84 7.53 9.88
CA VAL A 170 -18.20 6.24 9.54
C VAL A 170 -16.73 6.47 9.17
N MET A 171 -16.45 7.47 8.33
CA MET A 171 -15.09 7.79 7.91
C MET A 171 -14.23 8.29 9.06
N LEU A 172 -14.79 9.08 9.98
CA LEU A 172 -14.08 9.49 11.20
C LEU A 172 -13.67 8.26 12.02
N ILE A 173 -14.56 7.29 12.20
CA ILE A 173 -14.27 6.04 12.94
C ILE A 173 -13.20 5.22 12.21
N VAL A 174 -13.37 5.02 10.90
CA VAL A 174 -12.40 4.26 10.07
C VAL A 174 -11.03 4.90 10.12
N TRP A 175 -10.93 6.21 9.93
CA TRP A 175 -9.65 6.92 9.95
C TRP A 175 -9.02 6.91 11.34
N SER A 176 -9.82 7.06 12.41
CA SER A 176 -9.30 6.96 13.77
C SER A 176 -8.75 5.56 14.07
N LEU A 177 -9.45 4.51 13.60
CA LEU A 177 -8.98 3.13 13.72
C LEU A 177 -7.66 2.91 12.96
N VAL A 178 -7.57 3.39 11.72
CA VAL A 178 -6.36 3.25 10.90
C VAL A 178 -5.21 4.06 11.49
N ILE A 179 -5.45 5.26 12.02
CA ILE A 179 -4.44 6.04 12.74
C ILE A 179 -3.95 5.25 13.95
N ALA A 180 -4.87 4.71 14.76
CA ALA A 180 -4.52 3.92 15.93
C ALA A 180 -3.63 2.74 15.55
N ILE A 181 -3.95 2.02 14.47
CA ILE A 181 -3.14 0.93 13.90
C ILE A 181 -1.77 1.45 13.41
N ALA A 182 -1.73 2.55 12.67
CA ALA A 182 -0.51 3.07 12.07
C ALA A 182 0.51 3.56 13.11
N VAL A 183 0.06 4.07 14.26
CA VAL A 183 0.93 4.58 15.33
C VAL A 183 1.38 3.52 16.35
N VAL A 184 0.78 2.32 16.36
CA VAL A 184 1.19 1.24 17.29
C VAL A 184 2.71 0.98 17.28
N PRO A 185 3.40 0.92 16.12
CA PRO A 185 4.84 0.67 16.10
C PRO A 185 5.69 1.79 16.70
N LEU A 186 5.11 2.99 16.93
CA LEU A 186 5.79 4.10 17.60
C LEU A 186 5.78 3.96 19.12
N ILE A 187 4.97 3.04 19.67
CA ILE A 187 4.89 2.81 21.12
C ILE A 187 6.18 2.13 21.58
N PRO A 188 6.92 2.72 22.53
CA PRO A 188 8.14 2.12 23.06
C PRO A 188 7.81 0.77 23.73
N SER A 189 8.13 -0.33 23.04
CA SER A 189 7.92 -1.68 23.54
C SER A 189 9.03 -2.58 23.05
N ASP A 190 9.40 -3.59 23.83
CA ASP A 190 10.40 -4.59 23.42
C ASP A 190 10.01 -5.32 22.13
N TYR A 191 8.71 -5.35 21.83
CA TYR A 191 8.16 -5.96 20.62
C TYR A 191 8.49 -5.19 19.34
N PHE A 192 8.56 -3.85 19.39
CA PHE A 192 8.93 -2.99 18.25
C PHE A 192 10.35 -2.41 18.36
N LYS A 193 11.12 -2.78 19.39
CA LYS A 193 12.51 -2.32 19.56
C LYS A 193 13.37 -2.83 18.40
N GLY A 194 14.10 -1.92 17.75
CA GLY A 194 15.04 -2.25 16.69
C GLY A 194 14.57 -1.80 15.29
N HIS A 195 14.69 -2.69 14.31
CA HIS A 195 14.51 -2.43 12.87
C HIS A 195 13.08 -2.76 12.38
N TYR A 196 12.05 -2.09 12.91
CA TYR A 196 10.67 -2.29 12.43
C TYR A 196 10.42 -1.69 11.03
N TYR A 197 11.12 -0.61 10.66
CA TYR A 197 10.96 -0.01 9.33
C TYR A 197 12.10 -0.46 8.39
N SER A 198 11.75 -0.78 7.14
CA SER A 198 12.72 -1.07 6.07
C SER A 198 13.47 0.19 5.61
N SER A 199 14.46 0.05 4.71
CA SER A 199 15.19 1.19 4.11
C SER A 199 14.27 2.28 3.53
N VAL A 200 13.15 1.88 2.92
CA VAL A 200 12.14 2.81 2.38
C VAL A 200 11.07 3.21 3.40
N CYS A 201 11.34 2.97 4.68
CA CYS A 201 10.44 3.29 5.79
C CYS A 201 9.10 2.56 5.77
N MET A 202 8.98 1.47 5.01
CA MET A 202 7.75 0.68 4.96
C MET A 202 7.78 -0.41 6.05
N SER A 203 6.61 -0.68 6.64
CA SER A 203 6.37 -1.69 7.68
C SER A 203 6.16 -3.11 7.13
N ILE A 204 6.17 -3.28 5.81
CA ILE A 204 5.98 -4.57 5.15
C ILE A 204 7.28 -5.38 5.25
N HIS A 205 7.23 -6.52 5.95
CA HIS A 205 8.33 -7.45 6.07
C HIS A 205 8.03 -8.72 5.27
N ILE A 206 8.69 -8.87 4.12
CA ILE A 206 8.66 -10.09 3.28
C ILE A 206 10.09 -10.64 3.18
N THR A 207 10.82 -10.62 4.30
CA THR A 207 12.21 -11.08 4.39
C THR A 207 12.30 -12.35 5.23
N ARG A 208 13.32 -13.17 4.98
CA ARG A 208 13.57 -14.44 5.68
C ARG A 208 13.81 -14.24 7.18
N GLU A 209 14.37 -13.08 7.54
CA GLU A 209 14.52 -12.66 8.92
C GLU A 209 13.18 -12.19 9.48
N SER A 210 12.91 -12.58 10.72
CA SER A 210 11.68 -12.24 11.46
C SER A 210 11.98 -11.04 12.37
N PRO A 211 11.98 -9.79 11.86
CA PRO A 211 12.32 -8.62 12.66
C PRO A 211 11.30 -8.39 13.77
N PRO A 212 11.68 -7.74 14.88
CA PRO A 212 10.75 -7.34 15.92
C PRO A 212 9.53 -6.61 15.33
N GLY A 213 8.32 -7.07 15.65
CA GLY A 213 7.08 -6.51 15.13
C GLY A 213 6.55 -7.14 13.84
N TRP A 214 7.26 -8.11 13.23
CA TRP A 214 6.85 -8.70 11.95
C TRP A 214 5.43 -9.28 11.96
N GLN A 215 4.98 -9.90 13.06
CA GLN A 215 3.64 -10.51 13.13
C GLN A 215 2.55 -9.45 13.08
N TYR A 216 2.81 -8.28 13.68
CA TYR A 216 1.91 -7.14 13.63
C TYR A 216 1.77 -6.63 12.19
N SER A 217 2.90 -6.39 11.50
CA SER A 217 2.90 -5.99 10.10
C SER A 217 2.17 -6.99 9.20
N VAL A 218 2.39 -8.29 9.41
CA VAL A 218 1.70 -9.35 8.66
C VAL A 218 0.20 -9.32 8.94
N ALA A 219 -0.21 -9.22 10.20
CA ALA A 219 -1.63 -9.22 10.58
C ALA A 219 -2.36 -8.01 9.99
N VAL A 220 -1.75 -6.82 10.03
CA VAL A 220 -2.32 -5.58 9.50
C VAL A 220 -2.22 -5.56 7.98
N CYS A 221 -1.02 -5.49 7.42
CA CYS A 221 -0.83 -5.23 5.99
C CYS A 221 -1.22 -6.40 5.08
N HIS A 222 -1.26 -7.63 5.58
CA HIS A 222 -1.69 -8.79 4.79
C HIS A 222 -3.04 -9.32 5.27
N GLY A 223 -3.19 -9.57 6.58
CA GLY A 223 -4.40 -10.19 7.13
C GLY A 223 -5.66 -9.34 6.92
N LEU A 224 -5.63 -8.06 7.31
CA LEU A 224 -6.76 -7.15 7.16
C LEU A 224 -7.11 -6.93 5.69
N ASN A 225 -6.09 -6.70 4.86
CA ASN A 225 -6.25 -6.49 3.42
C ASN A 225 -6.82 -7.72 2.71
N LEU A 226 -6.34 -8.92 3.01
CA LEU A 226 -6.90 -10.17 2.47
C LEU A 226 -8.38 -10.33 2.83
N LEU A 227 -8.74 -10.10 4.10
CA LEU A 227 -10.13 -10.21 4.55
C LEU A 227 -11.03 -9.19 3.84
N ALA A 228 -10.57 -7.95 3.70
CA ALA A 228 -11.28 -6.91 2.96
C ALA A 228 -11.48 -7.33 1.49
N PHE A 229 -10.44 -7.78 0.80
CA PHE A 229 -10.57 -8.18 -0.60
C PHE A 229 -11.46 -9.40 -0.81
N LEU A 230 -11.41 -10.41 0.07
CA LEU A 230 -12.33 -11.55 0.01
C LEU A 230 -13.77 -11.09 0.14
N PHE A 231 -14.07 -10.25 1.13
CA PHE A 231 -15.41 -9.67 1.29
C PHE A 231 -15.84 -8.93 0.02
N ILE A 232 -14.98 -8.08 -0.51
CA ILE A 232 -15.29 -7.27 -1.68
C ILE A 232 -15.56 -8.18 -2.89
N PHE A 233 -14.72 -9.19 -3.14
CA PHE A 233 -14.89 -10.16 -4.21
C PHE A 233 -16.26 -10.87 -4.14
N PHE A 234 -16.60 -11.42 -2.98
CA PHE A 234 -17.90 -12.09 -2.80
C PHE A 234 -19.09 -11.12 -2.90
N ALA A 235 -18.95 -9.89 -2.39
CA ALA A 235 -19.97 -8.86 -2.50
C ALA A 235 -20.26 -8.49 -3.95
N TYR A 236 -19.24 -8.30 -4.80
CA TYR A 236 -19.44 -8.03 -6.23
C TYR A 236 -20.01 -9.23 -6.97
N GLY A 237 -19.56 -10.45 -6.67
CA GLY A 237 -20.16 -11.68 -7.20
C GLY A 237 -21.66 -11.75 -6.89
N TYR A 238 -22.04 -11.47 -5.65
CA TYR A 238 -23.45 -11.43 -5.23
C TYR A 238 -24.23 -10.29 -5.88
N MET A 239 -23.67 -9.08 -5.98
CA MET A 239 -24.32 -7.96 -6.68
C MET A 239 -24.56 -8.30 -8.15
N TYR A 240 -23.60 -8.95 -8.82
CA TYR A 240 -23.74 -9.36 -10.21
C TYR A 240 -24.89 -10.35 -10.42
N THR A 241 -25.02 -11.36 -9.56
CA THR A 241 -26.13 -12.33 -9.66
C THR A 241 -27.48 -11.66 -9.41
N ARG A 242 -27.57 -10.73 -8.45
CA ARG A 242 -28.80 -9.97 -8.14
C ARG A 242 -29.22 -9.05 -9.28
N ILE A 243 -28.28 -8.31 -9.89
CA ILE A 243 -28.56 -7.44 -11.03
C ILE A 243 -29.04 -8.25 -12.24
N LYS A 244 -28.44 -9.43 -12.49
CA LYS A 244 -28.86 -10.34 -13.57
C LYS A 244 -30.25 -10.95 -13.29
N SER A 245 -30.59 -11.23 -12.04
CA SER A 245 -31.88 -11.81 -11.64
C SER A 245 -33.04 -10.80 -11.69
N SER A 246 -32.81 -9.52 -11.38
CA SER A 246 -33.83 -8.46 -11.37
C SER A 246 -34.32 -8.02 -12.77
N SER A 247 -34.11 -8.86 -13.80
CA SER A 247 -34.15 -8.56 -15.23
C SER A 247 -35.53 -8.41 -15.88
N LYS A 248 -36.66 -8.50 -15.16
CA LYS A 248 -37.97 -8.54 -15.83
C LYS A 248 -38.66 -7.19 -16.13
N ALA A 249 -38.12 -6.02 -15.77
CA ALA A 249 -38.89 -4.77 -15.95
C ALA A 249 -38.18 -3.46 -16.37
N VAL A 250 -36.84 -3.29 -16.34
CA VAL A 250 -36.23 -1.96 -16.58
C VAL A 250 -34.89 -2.01 -17.32
N GLY A 251 -34.89 -1.79 -18.64
CA GLY A 251 -33.70 -1.92 -19.51
C GLY A 251 -32.63 -0.82 -19.34
N ASN A 252 -33.01 0.46 -19.28
CA ASN A 252 -32.02 1.57 -19.22
C ASN A 252 -31.33 1.69 -17.86
N LYS A 253 -32.08 1.53 -16.75
CA LYS A 253 -31.52 1.59 -15.39
C LYS A 253 -30.54 0.45 -15.11
N ARG A 254 -30.80 -0.73 -15.71
CA ARG A 254 -29.89 -1.90 -15.71
C ARG A 254 -28.55 -1.60 -16.39
N SER A 255 -28.56 -0.92 -17.54
CA SER A 255 -27.33 -0.60 -18.29
C SER A 255 -26.38 0.31 -17.47
N GLN A 256 -26.92 1.35 -16.85
CA GLN A 256 -26.14 2.24 -15.98
C GLN A 256 -25.64 1.51 -14.71
N GLU A 257 -26.50 0.78 -14.00
CA GLU A 257 -26.07 0.07 -12.78
C GLU A 257 -25.05 -1.04 -13.08
N MET A 258 -25.18 -1.77 -14.20
CA MET A 258 -24.18 -2.74 -14.66
C MET A 258 -22.87 -2.07 -15.07
N THR A 259 -22.92 -0.91 -15.73
CA THR A 259 -21.72 -0.16 -16.11
C THR A 259 -20.96 0.32 -14.87
N ILE A 260 -21.66 0.86 -13.88
CA ILE A 260 -21.06 1.32 -12.62
C ILE A 260 -20.57 0.11 -11.78
N ALA A 261 -21.32 -1.00 -11.76
CA ALA A 261 -20.88 -2.24 -11.09
C ALA A 261 -19.61 -2.80 -11.73
N ARG A 262 -19.59 -2.96 -13.06
CA ARG A 262 -18.43 -3.44 -13.82
C ARG A 262 -17.19 -2.57 -13.63
N LYS A 263 -17.36 -1.24 -13.63
CA LYS A 263 -16.25 -0.30 -13.36
C LYS A 263 -15.66 -0.51 -11.97
N MET A 264 -16.50 -0.62 -10.94
CA MET A 264 -15.97 -0.86 -9.60
C MET A 264 -15.44 -2.27 -9.38
N THR A 265 -15.97 -3.27 -10.09
CA THR A 265 -15.36 -4.62 -10.12
C THR A 265 -13.97 -4.57 -10.75
N LEU A 266 -13.76 -3.78 -11.81
CA LEU A 266 -12.42 -3.61 -12.40
C LEU A 266 -11.45 -2.94 -11.43
N ILE A 267 -11.90 -1.94 -10.66
CA ILE A 267 -11.09 -1.28 -9.62
C ILE A 267 -10.69 -2.28 -8.54
N VAL A 268 -11.65 -2.97 -7.96
CA VAL A 268 -11.39 -3.99 -6.95
C VAL A 268 -10.47 -5.08 -7.47
N LEU A 269 -10.64 -5.47 -8.73
CA LEU A 269 -9.80 -6.48 -9.36
C LEU A 269 -8.38 -5.95 -9.56
N THR A 270 -8.18 -4.67 -9.90
CA THR A 270 -6.84 -4.06 -9.98
C THR A 270 -6.18 -4.01 -8.61
N ASP A 271 -6.88 -3.57 -7.56
CA ASP A 271 -6.37 -3.61 -6.19
C ASP A 271 -6.01 -5.03 -5.76
N PHE A 272 -6.92 -5.98 -5.97
CA PHE A 272 -6.71 -7.38 -5.62
C PHE A 272 -5.54 -7.97 -6.40
N CYS A 273 -5.42 -7.74 -7.70
CA CYS A 273 -4.30 -8.21 -8.51
C CYS A 273 -2.97 -7.57 -8.07
N CYS A 274 -2.99 -6.34 -7.54
CA CYS A 274 -1.80 -5.71 -6.98
C CYS A 274 -1.41 -6.35 -5.65
N TRP A 275 -2.38 -6.64 -4.78
CA TRP A 275 -2.11 -7.21 -3.46
C TRP A 275 -1.97 -8.74 -3.44
N PHE A 276 -2.47 -9.45 -4.45
CA PHE A 276 -2.47 -10.91 -4.52
C PHE A 276 -1.05 -11.51 -4.57
N PRO A 277 -0.11 -11.04 -5.42
CA PRO A 277 1.27 -11.49 -5.39
C PRO A 277 1.92 -11.26 -4.02
N ILE A 278 1.62 -10.14 -3.36
CA ILE A 278 2.17 -9.73 -2.07
C ILE A 278 1.70 -10.66 -0.96
N ASN A 279 0.40 -10.96 -0.95
CA ASN A 279 -0.20 -11.90 0.00
C ASN A 279 0.31 -13.32 -0.21
N ILE A 280 0.47 -13.78 -1.45
CA ILE A 280 1.05 -15.09 -1.74
C ILE A 280 2.51 -15.16 -1.31
N MET A 281 3.32 -14.13 -1.58
CA MET A 281 4.72 -14.08 -1.16
C MET A 281 4.84 -14.11 0.37
N GLY A 282 4.08 -13.25 1.06
CA GLY A 282 4.04 -13.23 2.53
C GLY A 282 3.56 -14.55 3.14
N GLN A 283 2.51 -15.17 2.58
CA GLN A 283 2.00 -16.45 3.07
C GLN A 283 2.90 -17.63 2.74
N ARG A 284 3.54 -17.67 1.57
CA ARG A 284 4.50 -18.73 1.20
C ARG A 284 5.72 -18.70 2.11
N LEU A 285 6.18 -17.52 2.49
CA LEU A 285 7.26 -17.35 3.46
C LEU A 285 6.88 -17.97 4.81
N LEU A 286 5.63 -17.77 5.26
CA LEU A 286 5.12 -18.29 6.54
C LEU A 286 4.76 -19.78 6.50
N ALA A 287 4.24 -20.29 5.39
CA ALA A 287 3.65 -21.62 5.29
C ALA A 287 4.63 -22.71 4.80
N LEU A 288 5.67 -22.36 4.03
CA LEU A 288 6.52 -23.34 3.33
C LEU A 288 8.00 -23.34 3.78
N GLY A 289 8.31 -22.77 4.95
CA GLY A 289 9.65 -22.88 5.51
C GLY A 289 10.74 -22.17 4.70
N GLY A 290 10.42 -21.01 4.10
CA GLY A 290 11.42 -20.11 3.53
C GLY A 290 11.99 -20.52 2.18
N MET A 291 11.14 -20.85 1.19
CA MET A 291 11.59 -20.84 -0.21
C MET A 291 12.08 -19.43 -0.59
N ASP A 292 13.26 -19.37 -1.19
CA ASP A 292 13.89 -18.11 -1.60
C ASP A 292 13.04 -17.40 -2.66
N ILE A 293 12.46 -16.26 -2.29
CA ILE A 293 11.81 -15.35 -3.22
C ILE A 293 12.91 -14.42 -3.76
N PRO A 294 13.09 -14.32 -5.09
CA PRO A 294 14.08 -13.42 -5.66
C PRO A 294 13.84 -11.98 -5.18
N GLY A 295 14.89 -11.34 -4.64
CA GLY A 295 14.79 -9.99 -4.10
C GLY A 295 14.28 -8.97 -5.12
N GLU A 296 14.58 -9.17 -6.41
CA GLU A 296 14.05 -8.33 -7.49
C GLU A 296 12.52 -8.27 -7.50
N MET A 297 11.83 -9.40 -7.28
CA MET A 297 10.36 -9.46 -7.29
C MET A 297 9.75 -8.64 -6.14
N TYR A 298 10.46 -8.59 -5.00
CA TYR A 298 10.08 -7.77 -3.86
C TYR A 298 10.23 -6.28 -4.16
N SER A 299 11.34 -5.87 -4.78
CA SER A 299 11.59 -4.48 -5.16
C SER A 299 10.55 -3.94 -6.14
N TRP A 300 10.19 -4.74 -7.14
CA TRP A 300 9.09 -4.42 -8.07
C TRP A 300 7.74 -4.31 -7.37
N THR A 301 7.49 -5.16 -6.37
CA THR A 301 6.23 -5.14 -5.63
C THR A 301 6.03 -3.83 -4.88
N ILE A 302 7.04 -3.39 -4.12
CA ILE A 302 6.94 -2.19 -3.29
C ILE A 302 6.92 -0.91 -4.14
N VAL A 303 7.75 -0.85 -5.18
CA VAL A 303 7.97 0.38 -5.93
C VAL A 303 7.00 0.55 -7.09
N PHE A 304 6.46 -0.55 -7.64
CA PHE A 304 5.57 -0.51 -8.79
C PHE A 304 4.17 -1.02 -8.49
N ILE A 305 4.04 -2.23 -7.92
CA ILE A 305 2.73 -2.88 -7.75
C ILE A 305 1.87 -2.21 -6.68
N LEU A 306 2.44 -1.81 -5.54
CA LEU A 306 1.68 -1.07 -4.52
C LEU A 306 1.24 0.33 -5.00
N PRO A 307 2.11 1.18 -5.57
CA PRO A 307 1.77 2.56 -5.88
C PRO A 307 0.92 2.73 -7.14
N ILE A 308 0.96 1.77 -8.09
CA ILE A 308 0.14 1.85 -9.31
C ILE A 308 -1.34 1.92 -9.00
N ASN A 309 -1.78 1.26 -7.94
CA ASN A 309 -3.18 1.26 -7.55
C ASN A 309 -3.69 2.67 -7.19
N SER A 310 -2.97 3.35 -6.29
CA SER A 310 -3.25 4.73 -5.90
C SER A 310 -3.12 5.72 -7.07
N ALA A 311 -2.22 5.46 -8.02
CA ALA A 311 -2.05 6.27 -9.23
C ALA A 311 -3.18 6.08 -10.26
N MET A 312 -3.77 4.89 -10.34
CA MET A 312 -4.84 4.55 -11.29
C MET A 312 -6.24 4.93 -10.78
N ASN A 313 -6.43 5.07 -9.47
CA ASN A 313 -7.73 5.42 -8.86
C ASN A 313 -8.39 6.67 -9.46
N PRO A 314 -7.69 7.81 -9.69
CA PRO A 314 -8.25 8.96 -10.41
C PRO A 314 -8.80 8.63 -11.80
N ILE A 315 -8.10 7.80 -12.56
CA ILE A 315 -8.51 7.40 -13.92
C ILE A 315 -9.81 6.60 -13.84
N LEU A 316 -9.88 5.66 -12.89
CA LEU A 316 -11.00 4.75 -12.75
C LEU A 316 -12.25 5.44 -12.17
N TYR A 317 -12.08 6.30 -11.15
CA TYR A 317 -13.19 6.95 -10.43
C TYR A 317 -13.63 8.29 -11.03
N THR A 318 -12.75 9.02 -11.72
CA THR A 318 -13.02 10.39 -12.16
C THR A 318 -13.02 10.51 -13.69
N ILE A 319 -11.96 10.05 -14.35
CA ILE A 319 -11.81 10.23 -15.80
C ILE A 319 -12.79 9.35 -16.57
N SER A 320 -13.12 8.16 -16.05
CA SER A 320 -14.13 7.32 -16.68
C SER A 320 -15.57 7.88 -16.60
N THR A 321 -15.80 8.92 -15.79
CA THR A 321 -17.11 9.57 -15.57
C THR A 321 -17.23 10.97 -16.16
N LEU A 322 -16.10 11.57 -16.58
CA LEU A 322 -16.05 12.75 -17.43
C LEU A 322 -16.73 12.46 -18.78
#